data_AF-A0A958IQ11-F1
#
_entry.id   AF-A0A958IQ11-F1
#
_cell.length_a   1.000
_cell.length_b   1.000
_cell.length_c   1.000
_cell.angle_alpha   90.00
_cell.angle_beta   90.00
_cell.angle_gamma   90.00
#
_symmetry.space_group_name_H-M   'P 1'
#
loop_
_entity.id
_entity.type
_entity.pdbx_description
1 polymer ?
#
loop_
_entity_poly.entity_id
_entity_poly.type
_entity_poly.pdbx_seq_one_letter_code
_entity_poly.pdbx_strand_id
1 'polypeptide(L)'
;MQDLAGVAELDEAHWVATTAPIDTINADLLFLDLLDSDDDGRIRASEIKEAIRWLFRHLRDTSGIKPDNTILLLSAINTGAPEGQRIYESTLQLVEDREDDETEQVSLIQVRRMRTQVKQGGLDRAGIVLPTAAPDPEIKQFIIHIRDTVGGEPHPNGQTGVDLAHLEQFLKQSRIYLAWLKKAKLPAGETTSPIMPLGADTPDAYRLFHRLSGKIDHYFSLCSLIRLEPRAAEKAQDLPSLADLDIRDAAAIEAYLTEAPLAAPTSEGMLNFDGDLNPRYAELLQHLRAQVLTPMLGSSPNALREADWSRIKSSFSAHRDWANARPEVKVNALPPERLQIYVDNSSYAETLRDLIEASHRTAF
;
A
#
# COMPACT_ATOMS: atom_id res chain seq x y z
N MET A 1 -29.89 49.03 13.99
CA MET A 1 -28.50 49.00 13.46
C MET A 1 -27.55 49.75 14.37
N GLN A 2 -27.88 50.98 14.81
CA GLN A 2 -27.17 51.65 15.92
C GLN A 2 -27.15 50.81 17.21
N ASP A 3 -28.19 50.02 17.45
CA ASP A 3 -28.24 49.14 18.64
C ASP A 3 -27.15 48.07 18.66
N LEU A 4 -26.88 47.37 17.54
CA LEU A 4 -25.88 46.30 17.49
C LEU A 4 -24.44 46.84 17.64
N ALA A 5 -24.17 48.02 17.09
CA ALA A 5 -22.91 48.71 17.33
C ALA A 5 -22.77 49.14 18.80
N GLY A 6 -23.85 49.59 19.44
CA GLY A 6 -23.89 49.94 20.85
C GLY A 6 -23.67 48.76 21.80
N VAL A 7 -24.06 47.54 21.40
CA VAL A 7 -23.85 46.30 22.18
C VAL A 7 -22.37 46.02 22.45
N ALA A 8 -21.46 46.39 21.52
CA ALA A 8 -20.02 46.23 21.69
C ALA A 8 -19.42 47.13 22.79
N GLU A 9 -20.10 48.24 23.10
CA GLU A 9 -19.70 49.28 24.06
C GLU A 9 -20.39 49.15 25.42
N LEU A 10 -21.31 48.19 25.58
CA LEU A 10 -21.98 47.95 26.86
C LEU A 10 -20.99 47.45 27.92
N ASP A 11 -21.10 48.01 29.14
CA ASP A 11 -20.32 47.58 30.31
C ASP A 11 -20.53 46.08 30.59
N GLU A 12 -19.47 45.37 30.99
CA GLU A 12 -19.53 43.95 31.34
C GLU A 12 -20.54 43.65 32.46
N ALA A 13 -20.84 44.62 33.34
CA ALA A 13 -21.88 44.53 34.34
C ALA A 13 -23.28 44.24 33.75
N HIS A 14 -23.52 44.61 32.48
CA HIS A 14 -24.76 44.29 31.77
C HIS A 14 -24.76 42.87 31.16
N TRP A 15 -23.63 42.16 31.21
CA TRP A 15 -23.43 40.81 30.67
C TRP A 15 -23.27 39.74 31.76
N VAL A 16 -23.47 40.09 33.03
CA VAL A 16 -23.18 39.24 34.22
C VAL A 16 -23.87 37.86 34.23
N ALA A 17 -24.85 37.62 33.36
CA ALA A 17 -25.57 36.35 33.26
C ALA A 17 -25.81 35.88 31.80
N THR A 18 -24.91 36.18 30.86
CA THR A 18 -25.15 35.93 29.42
C THR A 18 -24.30 34.80 28.84
N THR A 19 -23.49 34.11 29.63
CA THR A 19 -22.80 32.90 29.15
C THR A 19 -23.82 31.80 28.95
N ALA A 20 -23.92 31.30 27.72
CA ALA A 20 -24.88 30.28 27.34
C ALA A 20 -24.17 29.08 26.70
N PRO A 21 -24.43 27.84 27.16
CA PRO A 21 -23.99 26.64 26.45
C PRO A 21 -24.56 26.60 25.03
N ILE A 22 -23.73 26.21 24.05
CA ILE A 22 -24.11 26.17 22.63
C ILE A 22 -25.37 25.34 22.40
N ASP A 23 -25.49 24.20 23.09
CA ASP A 23 -26.59 23.25 22.99
C ASP A 23 -27.94 23.80 23.50
N THR A 24 -27.93 24.92 24.23
CA THR A 24 -29.15 25.58 24.73
C THR A 24 -29.66 26.69 23.81
N ILE A 25 -28.89 27.08 22.79
CA ILE A 25 -29.24 28.17 21.87
C ILE A 25 -29.88 27.59 20.61
N ASN A 26 -31.13 28.00 20.33
CA ASN A 26 -31.81 27.62 19.09
C ASN A 26 -31.32 28.46 17.90
N ALA A 27 -30.11 28.17 17.42
CA ALA A 27 -29.50 28.82 16.27
C ALA A 27 -28.71 27.79 15.42
N ASP A 28 -28.10 28.27 14.35
CA ASP A 28 -27.27 27.42 13.50
C ASP A 28 -26.00 26.97 14.23
N LEU A 29 -25.85 25.66 14.44
CA LEU A 29 -24.74 25.10 15.21
C LEU A 29 -23.37 25.48 14.63
N LEU A 30 -23.24 25.48 13.30
CA LEU A 30 -21.99 25.81 12.63
C LEU A 30 -21.61 27.29 12.80
N PHE A 31 -22.59 28.18 12.97
CA PHE A 31 -22.35 29.56 13.38
C PHE A 31 -21.96 29.67 14.85
N LEU A 32 -22.59 28.89 15.73
CA LEU A 32 -22.24 28.88 17.16
C LEU A 32 -20.80 28.34 17.39
N ASP A 33 -20.40 27.29 16.67
CA ASP A 33 -19.03 26.76 16.69
C ASP A 33 -17.99 27.80 16.21
N LEU A 34 -18.38 28.75 15.34
CA LEU A 34 -17.50 29.84 14.90
C LEU A 34 -17.43 31.00 15.90
N LEU A 35 -18.43 31.12 16.78
CA LEU A 35 -18.45 32.12 17.85
C LEU A 35 -17.65 31.65 19.07
N ASP A 36 -17.66 30.35 19.34
CA ASP A 36 -16.87 29.72 20.41
C ASP A 36 -15.40 29.64 20.00
N SER A 37 -14.68 30.70 20.30
CA SER A 37 -13.30 30.90 19.88
C SER A 37 -12.30 30.09 20.70
N ASP A 38 -12.68 29.65 21.91
CA ASP A 38 -11.86 28.84 22.81
C ASP A 38 -12.25 27.35 22.88
N ASP A 39 -13.29 26.94 22.13
CA ASP A 39 -13.78 25.57 21.99
C ASP A 39 -14.21 24.95 23.35
N ASP A 40 -14.77 25.78 24.24
CA ASP A 40 -15.21 25.37 25.58
C ASP A 40 -16.69 24.94 25.65
N GLY A 41 -17.40 25.05 24.52
CA GLY A 41 -18.81 24.72 24.36
C GLY A 41 -19.77 25.80 24.87
N ARG A 42 -19.29 27.00 25.17
CA ARG A 42 -20.11 28.11 25.70
C ARG A 42 -19.79 29.43 25.02
N ILE A 43 -20.83 30.20 24.73
CA ILE A 43 -20.67 31.54 24.16
C ILE A 43 -20.57 32.57 25.28
N ARG A 44 -19.49 33.34 25.30
CA ARG A 44 -19.23 34.41 26.26
C ARG A 44 -19.54 35.79 25.67
N ALA A 45 -19.77 36.76 26.55
CA ALA A 45 -20.00 38.14 26.16
C ALA A 45 -18.82 38.74 25.36
N SER A 46 -17.59 38.38 25.71
CA SER A 46 -16.38 38.80 25.00
C SER A 46 -16.39 38.35 23.55
N GLU A 47 -16.79 37.10 23.29
CA GLU A 47 -16.82 36.50 21.96
C GLU A 47 -17.91 37.12 21.09
N ILE A 48 -19.09 37.38 21.67
CA ILE A 48 -20.15 38.13 20.97
C ILE A 48 -19.66 39.53 20.60
N LYS A 49 -19.03 40.25 21.54
CA LYS A 49 -18.48 41.58 21.27
C LYS A 49 -17.40 41.54 20.19
N GLU A 50 -16.52 40.54 20.20
CA GLU A 50 -15.49 40.35 19.19
C GLU A 50 -16.08 40.01 17.83
N ALA A 51 -17.07 39.13 17.75
CA ALA A 51 -17.78 38.80 16.52
C ALA A 51 -18.49 40.03 15.93
N ILE A 52 -19.12 40.87 16.77
CA ILE A 52 -19.73 42.13 16.35
C ILE A 52 -18.66 43.08 15.79
N ARG A 53 -17.53 43.26 16.50
CA ARG A 53 -16.42 44.10 16.03
C ARG A 53 -15.83 43.57 14.72
N TRP A 54 -15.68 42.25 14.59
CA TRP A 54 -15.21 41.59 13.38
C TRP A 54 -16.16 41.84 12.21
N LEU A 55 -17.47 41.70 12.42
CA LEU A 55 -18.51 41.96 11.41
C LEU A 55 -18.41 43.40 10.88
N PHE A 56 -18.36 44.39 11.77
CA PHE A 56 -18.26 45.81 11.38
C PHE A 56 -16.89 46.18 10.79
N ARG A 57 -15.82 45.45 11.11
CA ARG A 57 -14.50 45.64 10.49
C ARG A 57 -14.51 45.19 9.03
N HIS A 58 -15.22 44.11 8.72
CA HIS A 58 -15.18 43.44 7.42
C HIS A 58 -16.36 43.77 6.49
N LEU A 59 -17.38 44.48 6.97
CA LEU A 59 -18.46 45.01 6.13
C LEU A 59 -18.39 46.53 6.02
N ARG A 60 -18.29 47.04 4.79
CA ARG A 60 -18.40 48.48 4.50
C ARG A 60 -19.86 48.92 4.37
N ASP A 61 -20.75 48.03 3.90
CA ASP A 61 -22.19 48.23 3.90
C ASP A 61 -22.86 47.23 4.86
N THR A 62 -23.58 47.77 5.83
CA THR A 62 -24.25 47.02 6.91
C THR A 62 -25.75 46.93 6.71
N SER A 63 -26.28 47.46 5.59
CA SER A 63 -27.70 47.39 5.22
C SER A 63 -28.23 45.95 5.10
N GLY A 64 -27.33 44.99 4.85
CA GLY A 64 -27.63 43.56 4.80
C GLY A 64 -27.85 42.89 6.16
N ILE A 65 -27.55 43.54 7.29
CA ILE A 65 -27.73 42.95 8.63
C ILE A 65 -29.20 43.10 9.04
N LYS A 66 -30.03 42.17 8.55
CA LYS A 66 -31.48 42.10 8.82
C LYS A 66 -31.89 40.65 9.09
N PRO A 67 -32.98 40.42 9.84
CA PRO A 67 -33.53 39.07 10.05
C PRO A 67 -33.70 38.33 8.73
N ASP A 68 -33.41 37.03 8.75
CA ASP A 68 -33.57 36.08 7.63
C ASP A 68 -32.75 36.40 6.36
N ASN A 69 -31.80 37.35 6.41
CA ASN A 69 -30.92 37.58 5.28
C ASN A 69 -29.79 36.54 5.23
N THR A 70 -29.80 35.71 4.18
CA THR A 70 -28.76 34.73 3.90
C THR A 70 -27.87 35.11 2.72
N ILE A 71 -27.93 36.36 2.26
CA ILE A 71 -27.20 36.87 1.10
C ILE A 71 -26.14 37.89 1.55
N LEU A 72 -24.91 37.72 1.06
CA LEU A 72 -23.82 38.67 1.17
C LEU A 72 -23.51 39.24 -0.23
N LEU A 73 -23.65 40.56 -0.39
CA LEU A 73 -23.25 41.27 -1.60
C LEU A 73 -21.73 41.45 -1.60
N LEU A 74 -21.04 41.22 -2.73
CA LEU A 74 -19.60 41.46 -2.84
C LEU A 74 -19.27 42.93 -2.56
N SER A 75 -20.15 43.83 -3.02
CA SER A 75 -20.06 45.26 -2.78
C SER A 75 -20.27 45.66 -1.32
N ALA A 76 -20.67 44.76 -0.42
CA ALA A 76 -20.77 45.05 1.01
C ALA A 76 -19.48 44.76 1.78
N ILE A 77 -18.52 44.04 1.20
CA ILE A 77 -17.28 43.63 1.86
C ILE A 77 -16.29 44.81 1.92
N ASN A 78 -15.65 44.99 3.07
CA ASN A 78 -14.58 45.96 3.26
C ASN A 78 -13.22 45.36 2.84
N THR A 79 -12.79 45.62 1.61
CA THR A 79 -11.50 45.17 1.06
C THR A 79 -10.29 45.96 1.57
N GLY A 80 -10.49 46.99 2.41
CA GLY A 80 -9.40 47.76 3.01
C GLY A 80 -8.61 47.01 4.09
N ALA A 81 -9.15 45.92 4.63
CA ALA A 81 -8.49 45.04 5.60
C ALA A 81 -7.95 43.76 4.91
N PRO A 82 -6.77 43.23 5.28
CA PRO A 82 -6.23 42.02 4.66
C PRO A 82 -7.16 40.80 4.72
N GLU A 83 -7.90 40.65 5.80
CA GLU A 83 -8.89 39.58 5.95
C GLU A 83 -10.16 39.85 5.15
N GLY A 84 -10.62 41.11 5.05
CA GLY A 84 -11.72 41.48 4.17
C GLY A 84 -11.42 41.26 2.69
N GLN A 85 -10.16 41.50 2.27
CA GLN A 85 -9.69 41.16 0.93
C GLN A 85 -9.76 39.64 0.68
N ARG A 86 -9.34 38.82 1.65
CA ARG A 86 -9.46 37.35 1.54
C ARG A 86 -10.92 36.90 1.43
N ILE A 87 -11.82 37.47 2.23
CA ILE A 87 -13.26 37.18 2.14
C ILE A 87 -13.79 37.53 0.74
N TYR A 88 -13.39 38.69 0.19
CA TYR A 88 -13.78 39.10 -1.16
C TYR A 88 -13.26 38.12 -2.22
N GLU A 89 -11.99 37.74 -2.18
CA GLU A 89 -11.37 36.80 -3.13
C GLU A 89 -12.02 35.41 -3.05
N SER A 90 -12.25 34.88 -1.85
CA SER A 90 -12.97 33.61 -1.67
C SER A 90 -14.41 33.68 -2.16
N THR A 91 -15.06 34.83 -2.00
CA THR A 91 -16.41 35.04 -2.51
C THR A 91 -16.43 35.14 -4.04
N LEU A 92 -15.42 35.77 -4.64
CA LEU A 92 -15.26 35.87 -6.10
C LEU A 92 -15.08 34.48 -6.72
N GLN A 93 -14.23 33.63 -6.13
CA GLN A 93 -14.04 32.25 -6.57
C GLN A 93 -15.36 31.44 -6.55
N LEU A 94 -16.22 31.67 -5.55
CA LEU A 94 -17.54 31.02 -5.45
C LEU A 94 -18.51 31.47 -6.56
N VAL A 95 -18.31 32.65 -7.13
CA VAL A 95 -19.12 33.22 -8.22
C VAL A 95 -18.57 32.80 -9.59
N GLU A 96 -17.25 32.81 -9.79
CA GLU A 96 -16.58 32.46 -11.05
C GLU A 96 -16.75 30.98 -11.47
N ASP A 97 -16.96 30.07 -10.50
CA ASP A 97 -17.15 28.63 -10.76
C ASP A 97 -18.45 28.27 -11.52
N ARG A 98 -19.21 29.23 -12.07
CA ARG A 98 -20.48 28.98 -12.80
C ARG A 98 -20.73 29.86 -14.03
N GLU A 99 -21.44 29.28 -15.00
CA GLU A 99 -21.89 29.88 -16.27
C GLU A 99 -22.98 30.98 -16.15
N ASP A 100 -23.34 31.42 -14.94
CA ASP A 100 -24.30 32.51 -14.72
C ASP A 100 -23.55 33.83 -14.47
N ASP A 101 -23.36 34.58 -15.56
CA ASP A 101 -22.39 35.69 -15.73
C ASP A 101 -22.70 36.99 -14.93
N GLU A 102 -23.67 37.01 -14.01
CA GLU A 102 -24.12 38.28 -13.39
C GLU A 102 -24.65 38.15 -11.95
N THR A 103 -23.93 37.48 -11.03
CA THR A 103 -24.31 37.55 -9.61
C THR A 103 -23.21 38.16 -8.73
N GLU A 104 -23.30 39.47 -8.47
CA GLU A 104 -22.50 40.19 -7.47
C GLU A 104 -22.88 39.83 -6.00
N GLN A 105 -23.29 38.59 -5.75
CA GLN A 105 -23.76 38.13 -4.44
C GLN A 105 -23.50 36.65 -4.20
N VAL A 106 -23.30 36.28 -2.93
CA VAL A 106 -23.21 34.89 -2.47
C VAL A 106 -24.26 34.59 -1.41
N SER A 107 -24.85 33.40 -1.45
CA SER A 107 -25.78 32.91 -0.44
C SER A 107 -25.11 31.96 0.55
N LEU A 108 -25.63 31.91 1.78
CA LEU A 108 -25.18 30.96 2.80
C LEU A 108 -25.32 29.49 2.35
N ILE A 109 -26.35 29.18 1.57
CA ILE A 109 -26.54 27.84 0.99
C ILE A 109 -25.39 27.51 0.01
N GLN A 110 -24.98 28.48 -0.82
CA GLN A 110 -23.85 28.30 -1.74
C GLN A 110 -22.54 28.05 -0.96
N VAL A 111 -22.27 28.85 0.08
CA VAL A 111 -21.09 28.65 0.95
C VAL A 111 -21.09 27.26 1.57
N ARG A 112 -22.22 26.80 2.12
CA ARG A 112 -22.35 25.46 2.73
C ARG A 112 -22.17 24.34 1.74
N ARG A 113 -22.76 24.46 0.54
CA ARG A 113 -22.61 23.47 -0.51
C ARG A 113 -21.15 23.34 -0.93
N MET A 114 -20.46 24.47 -1.14
CA MET A 114 -19.06 24.44 -1.54
C MET A 114 -18.15 23.90 -0.44
N ARG A 115 -18.37 24.30 0.83
CA ARG A 115 -17.67 23.67 1.98
C ARG A 115 -17.86 22.16 2.02
N THR A 116 -19.06 21.67 1.70
CA THR A 116 -19.35 20.23 1.62
C THR A 116 -18.63 19.58 0.44
N GLN A 117 -18.61 20.23 -0.72
CA GLN A 117 -17.92 19.75 -1.92
C GLN A 117 -16.40 19.70 -1.73
N VAL A 118 -15.79 20.70 -1.09
CA VAL A 118 -14.36 20.71 -0.77
C VAL A 118 -14.01 19.58 0.21
N LYS A 119 -14.82 19.38 1.26
CA LYS A 119 -14.66 18.25 2.19
C LYS A 119 -14.83 16.87 1.52
N GLN A 120 -15.73 16.77 0.54
CA GLN A 120 -15.96 15.54 -0.22
C GLN A 120 -14.91 15.32 -1.33
N GLY A 121 -14.35 16.40 -1.86
CA GLY A 121 -13.35 16.41 -2.93
C GLY A 121 -11.99 15.87 -2.52
N GLY A 122 -11.79 15.62 -1.23
CA GLY A 122 -10.68 14.81 -0.71
C GLY A 122 -9.31 15.47 -0.75
N LEU A 123 -9.28 16.81 -0.71
CA LEU A 123 -8.10 17.67 -0.69
C LEU A 123 -8.05 18.59 0.55
N ASP A 124 -8.78 18.27 1.62
CA ASP A 124 -8.98 19.18 2.77
C ASP A 124 -7.78 19.24 3.75
N ARG A 125 -6.83 18.30 3.63
CA ARG A 125 -5.58 18.28 4.41
C ARG A 125 -4.38 18.46 3.51
N ALA A 126 -3.64 19.55 3.73
CA ALA A 126 -2.44 19.92 3.01
C ALA A 126 -1.53 18.71 2.71
N GLY A 127 -1.49 18.31 1.44
CA GLY A 127 -0.58 17.29 0.91
C GLY A 127 -1.09 15.85 0.99
N ILE A 128 -2.34 15.60 1.41
CA ILE A 128 -2.95 14.27 1.40
C ILE A 128 -4.09 14.22 0.39
N VAL A 129 -3.99 13.28 -0.54
CA VAL A 129 -4.97 13.08 -1.61
C VAL A 129 -5.73 11.79 -1.38
N LEU A 130 -7.06 11.90 -1.32
CA LEU A 130 -7.94 10.74 -1.27
C LEU A 130 -8.24 10.17 -2.67
N PRO A 131 -8.56 8.86 -2.79
CA PRO A 131 -8.99 8.28 -4.06
C PRO A 131 -10.21 8.98 -4.70
N THR A 132 -11.05 9.65 -3.91
CA THR A 132 -12.21 10.41 -4.40
C THR A 132 -11.82 11.71 -5.11
N ALA A 133 -10.60 12.21 -4.90
CA ALA A 133 -10.06 13.41 -5.56
C ALA A 133 -9.54 13.13 -6.98
N ALA A 134 -9.50 11.86 -7.39
CA ALA A 134 -8.96 11.48 -8.69
C ALA A 134 -9.84 11.99 -9.84
N PRO A 135 -9.25 12.52 -10.94
CA PRO A 135 -9.99 13.04 -12.09
C PRO A 135 -10.65 11.93 -12.92
N ASP A 136 -10.13 10.70 -12.84
CA ASP A 136 -10.60 9.57 -13.62
C ASP A 136 -10.43 8.23 -12.85
N PRO A 137 -11.06 7.14 -13.33
CA PRO A 137 -10.97 5.83 -12.68
C PRO A 137 -9.56 5.22 -12.62
N GLU A 138 -8.68 5.52 -13.58
CA GLU A 138 -7.32 4.97 -13.64
C GLU A 138 -6.43 5.60 -12.57
N ILE A 139 -6.51 6.93 -12.40
CA ILE A 139 -5.81 7.66 -11.32
C ILE A 139 -6.37 7.25 -9.96
N LYS A 140 -7.69 7.08 -9.85
CA LYS A 140 -8.33 6.57 -8.62
C LYS A 140 -7.74 5.22 -8.22
N GLN A 141 -7.63 4.29 -9.18
CA GLN A 141 -7.08 2.98 -8.94
C GLN A 141 -5.57 3.05 -8.61
N PHE A 142 -4.82 3.95 -9.23
CA PHE A 142 -3.42 4.19 -8.91
C PHE A 142 -3.24 4.65 -7.45
N ILE A 143 -4.04 5.60 -6.99
CA ILE A 143 -4.03 6.07 -5.59
C ILE A 143 -4.37 4.92 -4.63
N ILE A 144 -5.38 4.11 -4.95
CA ILE A 144 -5.75 2.91 -4.17
C ILE A 144 -4.59 1.92 -4.09
N HIS A 145 -3.91 1.65 -5.20
CA HIS A 145 -2.77 0.75 -5.23
C HIS A 145 -1.58 1.25 -4.41
N ILE A 146 -1.30 2.56 -4.42
CA ILE A 146 -0.29 3.16 -3.54
C ILE A 146 -0.70 2.89 -2.08
N ARG A 147 -1.92 3.27 -1.71
CA ARG A 147 -2.44 3.12 -0.35
C ARG A 147 -2.35 1.68 0.16
N ASP A 148 -2.82 0.72 -0.64
CA ASP A 148 -2.94 -0.68 -0.24
C ASP A 148 -1.59 -1.41 -0.19
N THR A 149 -0.55 -0.87 -0.84
CA THR A 149 0.79 -1.46 -0.84
C THR A 149 1.73 -0.78 0.13
N VAL A 150 1.96 0.53 -0.02
CA VAL A 150 2.97 1.24 0.79
C VAL A 150 2.41 1.81 2.08
N GLY A 151 1.08 1.88 2.21
CA GLY A 151 0.37 2.52 3.30
C GLY A 151 -0.26 3.85 2.86
N GLY A 152 -0.88 4.54 3.80
CA GLY A 152 -1.42 5.87 3.58
C GLY A 152 -1.62 6.61 4.90
N GLU A 153 -2.00 7.88 4.80
CA GLU A 153 -2.20 8.76 5.95
C GLU A 153 -3.69 8.95 6.24
N PRO A 154 -4.11 8.96 7.53
CA PRO A 154 -5.47 9.32 7.91
C PRO A 154 -5.84 10.73 7.45
N HIS A 155 -7.07 10.89 6.99
CA HIS A 155 -7.64 12.14 6.53
C HIS A 155 -8.78 12.56 7.48
N PRO A 156 -8.99 13.87 7.74
CA PRO A 156 -9.99 14.36 8.71
C PRO A 156 -11.43 13.87 8.49
N ASN A 157 -11.80 13.54 7.25
CA ASN A 157 -13.10 12.96 6.92
C ASN A 157 -13.24 11.46 7.26
N GLY A 158 -12.26 10.86 7.94
CA GLY A 158 -12.24 9.46 8.36
C GLY A 158 -11.73 8.48 7.30
N GLN A 159 -11.36 8.95 6.11
CA GLN A 159 -10.77 8.12 5.06
C GLN A 159 -9.23 8.10 5.16
N THR A 160 -8.58 7.30 4.31
CA THR A 160 -7.11 7.21 4.22
C THR A 160 -6.67 7.60 2.82
N GLY A 161 -5.76 8.57 2.74
CA GLY A 161 -5.20 9.10 1.50
C GLY A 161 -3.72 8.79 1.36
N VAL A 162 -3.10 9.35 0.33
CA VAL A 162 -1.67 9.23 0.05
C VAL A 162 -1.05 10.61 -0.09
N ASP A 163 0.20 10.73 0.33
CA ASP A 163 1.01 11.94 0.16
C ASP A 163 2.16 11.72 -0.83
N LEU A 164 3.04 12.72 -0.94
CA LEU A 164 4.22 12.65 -1.80
C LEU A 164 5.19 11.52 -1.40
N ALA A 165 5.38 11.31 -0.09
CA ALA A 165 6.30 10.28 0.40
C ALA A 165 5.82 8.88 0.03
N HIS A 166 4.51 8.62 0.12
CA HIS A 166 3.89 7.37 -0.32
C HIS A 166 4.07 7.15 -1.83
N LEU A 167 3.82 8.18 -2.66
CA LEU A 167 4.05 8.13 -4.10
C LEU A 167 5.52 7.79 -4.44
N GLU A 168 6.47 8.48 -3.83
CA GLU A 168 7.89 8.27 -4.09
C GLU A 168 8.35 6.87 -3.64
N GLN A 169 7.89 6.42 -2.48
CA GLN A 169 8.17 5.08 -1.98
C GLN A 169 7.61 4.01 -2.93
N PHE A 170 6.36 4.17 -3.39
CA PHE A 170 5.72 3.26 -4.33
C PHE A 170 6.51 3.14 -5.64
N LEU A 171 6.86 4.27 -6.25
CA LEU A 171 7.62 4.28 -7.51
C LEU A 171 9.03 3.71 -7.34
N LYS A 172 9.71 4.03 -6.24
CA LYS A 172 11.04 3.48 -5.92
C LYS A 172 10.99 1.96 -5.78
N GLN A 173 10.05 1.44 -4.98
CA GLN A 173 9.88 0.00 -4.79
C GLN A 173 9.49 -0.70 -6.10
N SER A 174 8.61 -0.09 -6.90
CA SER A 174 8.17 -0.63 -8.19
C SER A 174 9.34 -0.77 -9.15
N ARG A 175 10.19 0.26 -9.28
CA ARG A 175 11.39 0.21 -10.13
C ARG A 175 12.39 -0.85 -9.69
N ILE A 176 12.64 -0.96 -8.38
CA ILE A 176 13.53 -1.99 -7.82
C ILE A 176 13.02 -3.40 -8.14
N TYR A 177 11.72 -3.64 -7.94
CA TYR A 177 11.10 -4.93 -8.19
C TYR A 177 11.08 -5.30 -9.67
N LEU A 178 10.68 -4.37 -10.54
CA LEU A 178 10.68 -4.57 -12.00
C LEU A 178 12.09 -4.78 -12.54
N ALA A 179 13.08 -4.07 -12.02
CA ALA A 179 14.49 -4.27 -12.39
C ALA A 179 14.98 -5.67 -12.02
N TRP A 180 14.57 -6.19 -10.85
CA TRP A 180 14.87 -7.56 -10.45
C TRP A 180 14.19 -8.60 -11.36
N LEU A 181 12.91 -8.42 -11.69
CA LEU A 181 12.18 -9.29 -12.63
C LEU A 181 12.82 -9.30 -14.02
N LYS A 182 13.24 -8.12 -14.51
CA LYS A 182 13.87 -7.97 -15.83
C LYS A 182 15.14 -8.82 -15.98
N LYS A 183 15.90 -9.07 -14.89
CA LYS A 183 17.10 -9.92 -14.93
C LYS A 183 16.80 -11.36 -15.34
N ALA A 184 15.64 -11.90 -14.96
CA ALA A 184 15.23 -13.25 -15.30
C ALA A 184 14.48 -13.36 -16.64
N LYS A 185 14.17 -12.23 -17.29
CA LYS A 185 13.47 -12.23 -18.57
C LYS A 185 14.36 -12.86 -19.65
N LEU A 186 13.80 -13.82 -20.39
CA LEU A 186 14.49 -14.43 -21.52
C LEU A 186 14.76 -13.38 -22.61
N PRO A 187 15.97 -13.33 -23.18
CA PRO A 187 16.27 -12.50 -24.34
C PRO A 187 15.37 -12.85 -25.53
N ALA A 188 15.14 -11.88 -26.43
CA ALA A 188 14.32 -12.10 -27.61
C ALA A 188 14.94 -13.18 -28.52
N GLY A 189 14.17 -14.23 -28.81
CA GLY A 189 14.62 -15.35 -29.64
C GLY A 189 15.37 -16.46 -28.89
N GLU A 190 15.63 -16.30 -27.58
CA GLU A 190 16.23 -17.32 -26.74
C GLU A 190 15.18 -18.09 -25.94
N THR A 191 15.40 -19.40 -25.78
CA THR A 191 14.52 -20.29 -25.00
C THR A 191 15.04 -20.54 -23.60
N THR A 192 16.30 -20.22 -23.31
CA THR A 192 16.96 -20.42 -22.01
C THR A 192 17.87 -19.24 -21.71
N SER A 193 18.25 -19.07 -20.44
CA SER A 193 19.28 -18.13 -20.01
C SER A 193 20.01 -18.70 -18.80
N PRO A 194 21.14 -18.11 -18.35
CA PRO A 194 21.80 -18.56 -17.12
C PRO A 194 20.88 -18.57 -15.89
N ILE A 195 19.95 -17.61 -15.79
CA ILE A 195 18.95 -17.54 -14.69
C ILE A 195 17.77 -18.47 -14.96
N MET A 196 17.47 -18.77 -16.22
CA MET A 196 16.35 -19.62 -16.64
C MET A 196 16.85 -20.80 -17.49
N PRO A 197 17.64 -21.74 -16.92
CA PRO A 197 18.27 -22.84 -17.65
C PRO A 197 17.27 -23.80 -18.34
N LEU A 198 16.03 -23.83 -17.88
CA LEU A 198 14.92 -24.61 -18.47
C LEU A 198 13.84 -23.69 -19.05
N GLY A 199 14.18 -22.45 -19.39
CA GLY A 199 13.23 -21.48 -19.93
C GLY A 199 12.07 -21.23 -18.96
N ALA A 200 10.85 -21.20 -19.49
CA ALA A 200 9.63 -20.97 -18.72
C ALA A 200 9.39 -21.99 -17.60
N ASP A 201 9.91 -23.22 -17.73
CA ASP A 201 9.75 -24.30 -16.75
C ASP A 201 10.73 -24.18 -15.57
N THR A 202 11.72 -23.28 -15.65
CA THR A 202 12.76 -23.11 -14.61
C THR A 202 12.18 -22.91 -13.20
N PRO A 203 11.19 -22.04 -12.95
CA PRO A 203 10.71 -21.80 -11.59
C PRO A 203 10.10 -23.05 -10.96
N ASP A 204 9.40 -23.86 -11.74
CA ASP A 204 8.74 -25.09 -11.28
C ASP A 204 9.77 -26.19 -11.03
N ALA A 205 10.68 -26.38 -11.99
CA ALA A 205 11.83 -27.26 -11.88
C ALA A 205 12.70 -26.91 -10.66
N TYR A 206 12.97 -25.62 -10.43
CA TYR A 206 13.78 -25.15 -9.31
C TYR A 206 13.08 -25.38 -7.96
N ARG A 207 11.76 -25.15 -7.86
CA ARG A 207 10.99 -25.46 -6.64
C ARG A 207 11.10 -26.95 -6.28
N LEU A 208 10.95 -27.82 -7.28
CA LEU A 208 11.08 -29.27 -7.09
C LEU A 208 12.51 -29.68 -6.70
N PHE A 209 13.50 -29.17 -7.42
CA PHE A 209 14.93 -29.35 -7.12
C PHE A 209 15.25 -28.91 -5.69
N HIS A 210 14.83 -27.69 -5.30
CA HIS A 210 15.09 -27.13 -3.98
C HIS A 210 14.46 -27.98 -2.87
N ARG A 211 13.20 -28.42 -3.06
CA ARG A 211 12.48 -29.27 -2.10
C ARG A 211 13.20 -30.58 -1.79
N LEU A 212 13.82 -31.21 -2.80
CA LEU A 212 14.51 -32.49 -2.64
C LEU A 212 16.00 -32.33 -2.34
N SER A 213 16.56 -31.14 -2.54
CA SER A 213 18.01 -30.92 -2.52
C SER A 213 18.69 -31.43 -1.26
N GLY A 214 18.18 -31.06 -0.07
CA GLY A 214 18.73 -31.50 1.20
C GLY A 214 18.66 -33.02 1.41
N LYS A 215 17.59 -33.69 0.96
CA LYS A 215 17.48 -35.15 1.05
C LYS A 215 18.43 -35.87 0.10
N ILE A 216 18.61 -35.35 -1.12
CA ILE A 216 19.55 -35.91 -2.10
C ILE A 216 21.00 -35.69 -1.64
N ASP A 217 21.33 -34.50 -1.13
CA ASP A 217 22.65 -34.20 -0.56
C ASP A 217 22.96 -35.09 0.65
N HIS A 218 21.98 -35.32 1.54
CA HIS A 218 22.14 -36.26 2.66
C HIS A 218 22.35 -37.69 2.17
N TYR A 219 21.57 -38.17 1.19
CA TYR A 219 21.75 -39.50 0.60
C TYR A 219 23.17 -39.71 0.07
N PHE A 220 23.70 -38.77 -0.73
CA PHE A 220 25.07 -38.88 -1.25
C PHE A 220 26.13 -38.75 -0.14
N SER A 221 25.88 -37.97 0.90
CA SER A 221 26.75 -37.90 2.08
C SER A 221 26.84 -39.25 2.80
N LEU A 222 25.72 -39.97 2.96
CA LEU A 222 25.70 -41.33 3.51
C LEU A 222 26.45 -42.33 2.60
N CYS A 223 26.25 -42.25 1.29
CA CYS A 223 26.97 -43.08 0.32
C CYS A 223 28.49 -42.87 0.41
N SER A 224 28.92 -41.61 0.51
CA SER A 224 30.33 -41.23 0.66
C SER A 224 30.90 -41.68 2.01
N LEU A 225 30.13 -41.59 3.10
CA LEU A 225 30.53 -42.14 4.40
C LEU A 225 30.73 -43.66 4.32
N ILE A 226 29.82 -44.41 3.69
CA ILE A 226 29.93 -45.86 3.52
C ILE A 226 31.14 -46.24 2.66
N ARG A 227 31.42 -45.46 1.61
CA ARG A 227 32.60 -45.68 0.75
C ARG A 227 33.91 -45.50 1.52
N LEU A 228 33.96 -44.56 2.46
CA LEU A 228 35.12 -44.32 3.31
C LEU A 228 35.21 -45.34 4.45
N GLU A 229 34.09 -45.60 5.13
CA GLU A 229 33.97 -46.47 6.29
C GLU A 229 32.86 -47.51 6.06
N PRO A 230 33.16 -48.70 5.48
CA PRO A 230 32.14 -49.69 5.12
C PRO A 230 31.27 -50.17 6.30
N ARG A 231 31.79 -50.08 7.54
CA ARG A 231 31.03 -50.40 8.76
C ARG A 231 29.87 -49.43 9.03
N ALA A 232 29.85 -48.27 8.39
CA ALA A 232 28.75 -47.31 8.50
C ALA A 232 27.47 -47.78 7.79
N ALA A 233 27.55 -48.78 6.90
CA ALA A 233 26.40 -49.26 6.13
C ALA A 233 25.25 -49.76 7.02
N GLU A 234 25.57 -50.54 8.06
CA GLU A 234 24.57 -51.06 9.01
C GLU A 234 23.86 -49.92 9.75
N LYS A 235 24.63 -48.94 10.24
CA LYS A 235 24.06 -47.76 10.91
C LYS A 235 23.25 -46.88 9.97
N ALA A 236 23.67 -46.72 8.72
CA ALA A 236 22.97 -45.88 7.75
C ALA A 236 21.65 -46.49 7.28
N GLN A 237 21.53 -47.82 7.32
CA GLN A 237 20.28 -48.54 7.04
C GLN A 237 19.27 -48.42 8.18
N ASP A 238 19.72 -48.30 9.43
CA ASP A 238 18.88 -48.09 10.61
C ASP A 238 18.63 -46.59 10.92
N LEU A 239 18.69 -45.72 9.90
CA LEU A 239 18.36 -44.30 10.07
C LEU A 239 16.99 -43.96 9.45
N PRO A 240 16.06 -43.35 10.20
CA PRO A 240 16.03 -43.26 11.67
C PRO A 240 15.86 -44.66 12.29
N SER A 241 16.19 -44.84 13.57
CA SER A 241 16.15 -46.17 14.19
C SER A 241 14.73 -46.70 14.35
N LEU A 242 14.54 -47.99 14.08
CA LEU A 242 13.26 -48.66 14.28
C LEU A 242 12.95 -48.98 15.75
N ALA A 243 13.95 -48.92 16.64
CA ALA A 243 13.82 -49.36 18.03
C ALA A 243 12.72 -48.62 18.81
N ASP A 244 12.53 -47.33 18.53
CA ASP A 244 11.60 -46.45 19.23
C ASP A 244 10.31 -46.16 18.43
N LEU A 245 10.10 -46.81 17.28
CA LEU A 245 8.96 -46.57 16.41
C LEU A 245 7.69 -47.28 16.93
N ASP A 246 6.65 -46.51 17.26
CA ASP A 246 5.31 -47.07 17.46
C ASP A 246 4.64 -47.36 16.11
N ILE A 247 4.71 -48.62 15.66
CA ILE A 247 4.11 -49.07 14.39
C ILE A 247 2.57 -49.06 14.38
N ARG A 248 1.92 -48.76 15.51
CA ARG A 248 0.46 -48.61 15.58
C ARG A 248 0.03 -47.16 15.38
N ASP A 249 0.95 -46.22 15.52
CA ASP A 249 0.71 -44.80 15.29
C ASP A 249 1.09 -44.42 13.85
N ALA A 250 0.07 -44.08 13.06
CA ALA A 250 0.26 -43.63 11.68
C ALA A 250 1.10 -42.34 11.60
N ALA A 251 1.01 -41.44 12.58
CA ALA A 251 1.81 -40.22 12.60
C ALA A 251 3.30 -40.52 12.87
N ALA A 252 3.58 -41.49 13.74
CA ALA A 252 4.95 -41.95 14.00
C ALA A 252 5.56 -42.61 12.75
N ILE A 253 4.80 -43.43 12.01
CA ILE A 253 5.23 -44.02 10.74
C ILE A 253 5.52 -42.92 9.70
N GLU A 254 4.65 -41.92 9.56
CA GLU A 254 4.87 -40.81 8.64
C GLU A 254 6.09 -39.96 9.01
N ALA A 255 6.35 -39.74 10.30
CA ALA A 255 7.55 -39.06 10.77
C ALA A 255 8.81 -39.88 10.44
N TYR A 256 8.77 -41.20 10.67
CA TYR A 256 9.84 -42.11 10.30
C TYR A 256 10.15 -42.05 8.80
N LEU A 257 9.13 -42.18 7.94
CA LEU A 257 9.28 -42.11 6.49
C LEU A 257 9.78 -40.72 6.03
N THR A 258 9.44 -39.65 6.77
CA THR A 258 9.96 -38.30 6.51
C THR A 258 11.46 -38.23 6.78
N GLU A 259 11.95 -38.82 7.87
CA GLU A 259 13.36 -38.76 8.24
C GLU A 259 14.23 -39.77 7.50
N ALA A 260 13.67 -40.92 7.11
CA ALA A 260 14.38 -41.98 6.40
C ALA A 260 15.08 -41.49 5.12
N PRO A 261 16.23 -42.09 4.75
CA PRO A 261 16.90 -41.86 3.48
C PRO A 261 15.98 -42.06 2.27
N LEU A 262 16.37 -41.50 1.13
CA LEU A 262 15.61 -41.63 -0.12
C LEU A 262 15.60 -43.07 -0.68
N ALA A 263 16.67 -43.81 -0.40
CA ALA A 263 16.88 -45.21 -0.72
C ALA A 263 17.96 -45.74 0.23
N ALA A 264 18.15 -47.06 0.29
CA ALA A 264 19.27 -47.63 1.04
C ALA A 264 20.62 -47.11 0.46
N PRO A 265 21.44 -46.39 1.24
CA PRO A 265 22.69 -45.83 0.74
C PRO A 265 23.72 -46.94 0.48
N THR A 266 24.50 -46.80 -0.60
CA THR A 266 25.51 -47.78 -1.02
C THR A 266 26.85 -47.11 -1.32
N SER A 267 27.95 -47.86 -1.28
CA SER A 267 29.29 -47.34 -1.65
C SER A 267 29.40 -46.91 -3.12
N GLU A 268 28.53 -47.42 -3.99
CA GLU A 268 28.46 -47.04 -5.40
C GLU A 268 28.01 -45.59 -5.59
N GLY A 269 27.19 -45.05 -4.66
CA GLY A 269 26.73 -43.66 -4.72
C GLY A 269 25.83 -43.39 -5.92
N MET A 270 24.85 -44.27 -6.15
CA MET A 270 23.83 -44.11 -7.19
C MET A 270 22.44 -44.16 -6.56
N LEU A 271 21.59 -43.18 -6.87
CA LEU A 271 20.17 -43.21 -6.49
C LEU A 271 19.37 -43.80 -7.66
N ASN A 272 18.96 -45.07 -7.55
CA ASN A 272 18.22 -45.77 -8.60
C ASN A 272 16.73 -45.37 -8.55
N PHE A 273 16.21 -44.78 -9.64
CA PHE A 273 14.82 -44.35 -9.73
C PHE A 273 13.84 -45.51 -9.88
N ASP A 274 14.31 -46.68 -10.32
CA ASP A 274 13.49 -47.87 -10.55
C ASP A 274 13.68 -48.92 -9.44
N GLY A 275 14.37 -48.56 -8.35
CA GLY A 275 14.62 -49.41 -7.19
C GLY A 275 13.68 -49.14 -6.01
N ASP A 276 14.04 -49.68 -4.84
CA ASP A 276 13.31 -49.50 -3.59
C ASP A 276 13.53 -48.09 -3.03
N LEU A 277 12.69 -47.16 -3.47
CA LEU A 277 12.65 -45.79 -3.00
C LEU A 277 11.79 -45.64 -1.75
N ASN A 278 12.13 -44.67 -0.92
CA ASN A 278 11.25 -44.22 0.15
C ASN A 278 9.91 -43.75 -0.46
N PRO A 279 8.78 -44.39 -0.10
CA PRO A 279 7.49 -44.15 -0.75
C PRO A 279 7.01 -42.71 -0.61
N ARG A 280 7.43 -42.01 0.45
CA ARG A 280 7.10 -40.60 0.67
C ARG A 280 7.69 -39.66 -0.39
N TYR A 281 8.82 -40.05 -0.98
CA TYR A 281 9.56 -39.24 -1.95
C TYR A 281 9.56 -39.84 -3.36
N ALA A 282 9.10 -41.08 -3.54
CA ALA A 282 9.15 -41.80 -4.81
C ALA A 282 8.51 -41.01 -5.97
N GLU A 283 7.29 -40.51 -5.79
CA GLU A 283 6.60 -39.70 -6.81
C GLU A 283 7.34 -38.39 -7.11
N LEU A 284 7.83 -37.70 -6.07
CA LEU A 284 8.61 -36.47 -6.23
C LEU A 284 9.93 -36.72 -6.97
N LEU A 285 10.59 -37.86 -6.73
CA LEU A 285 11.80 -38.25 -7.44
C LEU A 285 11.52 -38.57 -8.91
N GLN A 286 10.37 -39.16 -9.24
CA GLN A 286 9.95 -39.34 -10.63
C GLN A 286 9.67 -38.00 -11.33
N HIS A 287 9.00 -37.07 -10.64
CA HIS A 287 8.84 -35.71 -11.16
C HIS A 287 10.19 -35.01 -11.34
N LEU A 288 11.14 -35.17 -10.41
CA LEU A 288 12.49 -34.60 -10.55
C LEU A 288 13.20 -35.19 -11.76
N ARG A 289 13.10 -36.51 -11.95
CA ARG A 289 13.66 -37.21 -13.11
C ARG A 289 13.09 -36.67 -14.42
N ALA A 290 11.77 -36.50 -14.51
CA ALA A 290 11.10 -36.04 -15.72
C ALA A 290 11.30 -34.55 -16.02
N GLN A 291 11.12 -33.69 -15.01
CA GLN A 291 11.03 -32.23 -15.18
C GLN A 291 12.39 -31.52 -15.03
N VAL A 292 13.37 -32.16 -14.39
CA VAL A 292 14.68 -31.55 -14.12
C VAL A 292 15.80 -32.35 -14.77
N LEU A 293 15.94 -33.63 -14.42
CA LEU A 293 17.10 -34.40 -14.87
C LEU A 293 17.05 -34.69 -16.37
N THR A 294 15.91 -35.13 -16.90
CA THR A 294 15.75 -35.43 -18.32
C THR A 294 16.08 -34.23 -19.22
N PRO A 295 15.49 -33.04 -19.02
CA PRO A 295 15.79 -31.90 -19.89
C PRO A 295 17.22 -31.36 -19.70
N MET A 296 17.80 -31.44 -18.49
CA MET A 296 19.16 -30.91 -18.23
C MET A 296 20.28 -31.87 -18.63
N LEU A 297 20.05 -33.18 -18.59
CA LEU A 297 21.02 -34.22 -18.98
C LEU A 297 20.81 -34.72 -20.42
N GLY A 298 19.73 -34.31 -21.09
CA GLY A 298 19.39 -34.69 -22.47
C GLY A 298 18.87 -36.12 -22.63
N SER A 299 18.77 -36.89 -21.55
CA SER A 299 18.19 -38.24 -21.53
C SER A 299 17.66 -38.55 -20.14
N SER A 300 16.69 -39.46 -20.03
CA SER A 300 16.10 -39.84 -18.74
C SER A 300 16.99 -40.87 -18.04
N PRO A 301 17.70 -40.49 -16.94
CA PRO A 301 18.62 -41.41 -16.29
C PRO A 301 17.87 -42.44 -15.44
N ASN A 302 18.27 -43.71 -15.49
CA ASN A 302 17.73 -44.74 -14.58
C ASN A 302 18.26 -44.57 -13.14
N ALA A 303 19.43 -43.93 -12.97
CA ALA A 303 19.97 -43.61 -11.66
C ALA A 303 20.69 -42.26 -11.69
N LEU A 304 20.62 -41.52 -10.58
CA LEU A 304 21.34 -40.27 -10.38
C LEU A 304 22.68 -40.53 -9.67
N ARG A 305 23.76 -39.99 -10.23
CA ARG A 305 25.10 -39.99 -9.60
C ARG A 305 25.39 -38.64 -8.96
N GLU A 306 26.27 -38.64 -7.96
CA GLU A 306 26.70 -37.43 -7.24
C GLU A 306 27.32 -36.37 -8.18
N ALA A 307 28.06 -36.80 -9.21
CA ALA A 307 28.63 -35.91 -10.21
C ALA A 307 27.55 -35.21 -11.05
N ASP A 308 26.52 -35.94 -11.49
CA ASP A 308 25.40 -35.38 -12.24
C ASP A 308 24.59 -34.44 -11.35
N TRP A 309 24.33 -34.85 -10.10
CA TRP A 309 23.68 -33.99 -9.11
C TRP A 309 24.43 -32.66 -8.91
N SER A 310 25.76 -32.71 -8.79
CA SER A 310 26.59 -31.51 -8.67
C SER A 310 26.52 -30.59 -9.90
N ARG A 311 26.40 -31.16 -11.10
CA ARG A 311 26.17 -30.39 -12.34
C ARG A 311 24.81 -29.70 -12.32
N ILE A 312 23.75 -30.40 -11.94
CA ILE A 312 22.40 -29.81 -11.81
C ILE A 312 22.40 -28.67 -10.78
N LYS A 313 23.03 -28.86 -9.61
CA LYS A 313 23.20 -27.79 -8.60
C LYS A 313 23.89 -26.56 -9.19
N SER A 314 24.92 -26.78 -10.00
CA SER A 314 25.68 -25.71 -10.65
C SER A 314 24.85 -24.96 -11.67
N SER A 315 24.05 -25.66 -12.49
CA SER A 315 23.15 -25.06 -13.48
C SER A 315 22.05 -24.20 -12.87
N PHE A 316 21.58 -24.52 -11.65
CA PHE A 316 20.60 -23.68 -10.93
C PHE A 316 21.22 -22.57 -10.08
N SER A 317 22.55 -22.43 -10.02
CA SER A 317 23.21 -21.45 -9.15
C SER A 317 22.77 -20.01 -9.43
N ALA A 318 22.78 -19.59 -10.69
CA ALA A 318 22.34 -18.24 -11.08
C ALA A 318 20.84 -18.02 -10.82
N HIS A 319 20.00 -19.03 -11.00
CA HIS A 319 18.58 -18.95 -10.63
C HIS A 319 18.40 -18.78 -9.12
N ARG A 320 19.08 -19.61 -8.32
CA ARG A 320 19.06 -19.52 -6.85
C ARG A 320 19.50 -18.14 -6.39
N ASP A 321 20.63 -17.66 -6.90
CA ASP A 321 21.20 -16.39 -6.47
C ASP A 321 20.28 -15.22 -6.87
N TRP A 322 19.64 -15.28 -8.03
CA TRP A 322 18.59 -14.35 -8.43
C TRP A 322 17.35 -14.43 -7.50
N ALA A 323 16.86 -15.63 -7.20
CA ALA A 323 15.70 -15.85 -6.34
C ALA A 323 15.94 -15.35 -4.90
N ASN A 324 17.15 -15.60 -4.36
CA ASN A 324 17.57 -15.11 -3.04
C ASN A 324 17.80 -13.60 -3.01
N ALA A 325 18.12 -12.99 -4.16
CA ALA A 325 18.25 -11.53 -4.29
C ALA A 325 16.90 -10.83 -4.53
N ARG A 326 15.77 -11.50 -4.32
CA ARG A 326 14.44 -10.90 -4.44
C ARG A 326 14.32 -9.73 -3.44
N PRO A 327 14.01 -8.51 -3.91
CA PRO A 327 13.95 -7.36 -3.03
C PRO A 327 12.74 -7.44 -2.11
N GLU A 328 12.94 -7.05 -0.84
CA GLU A 328 11.87 -6.87 0.14
C GLU A 328 11.13 -5.57 -0.15
N VAL A 329 10.01 -5.68 -0.87
CA VAL A 329 9.14 -4.56 -1.23
C VAL A 329 7.70 -4.92 -0.93
N LYS A 330 6.85 -3.91 -0.71
CA LYS A 330 5.42 -4.09 -0.46
C LYS A 330 4.59 -4.12 -1.75
N VAL A 331 5.14 -3.57 -2.84
CA VAL A 331 4.44 -3.44 -4.14
C VAL A 331 4.30 -4.77 -4.90
N ASN A 332 4.98 -5.83 -4.46
CA ASN A 332 4.94 -7.16 -5.08
C ASN A 332 3.58 -7.87 -4.92
N ALA A 333 2.64 -7.30 -4.16
CA ALA A 333 1.24 -7.72 -4.11
C ALA A 333 0.48 -7.40 -5.41
N LEU A 334 0.98 -6.45 -6.22
CA LEU A 334 0.37 -6.08 -7.49
C LEU A 334 0.99 -6.84 -8.67
N PRO A 335 0.22 -7.08 -9.75
CA PRO A 335 0.75 -7.67 -10.97
C PRO A 335 1.90 -6.83 -11.57
N PRO A 336 3.02 -7.44 -11.99
CA PRO A 336 4.15 -6.73 -12.59
C PRO A 336 3.77 -5.84 -13.77
N GLU A 337 2.80 -6.27 -14.59
CA GLU A 337 2.31 -5.53 -15.76
C GLU A 337 1.70 -4.19 -15.34
N ARG A 338 0.97 -4.18 -14.21
CA ARG A 338 0.35 -2.96 -13.69
C ARG A 338 1.39 -2.00 -13.12
N LEU A 339 2.39 -2.53 -12.40
CA LEU A 339 3.52 -1.72 -11.92
C LEU A 339 4.30 -1.10 -13.08
N GLN A 340 4.50 -1.87 -14.16
CA GLN A 340 5.19 -1.39 -15.36
C GLN A 340 4.45 -0.21 -16.00
N ILE A 341 3.12 -0.29 -16.14
CA ILE A 341 2.29 0.82 -16.64
C ILE A 341 2.51 2.10 -15.81
N TYR A 342 2.48 2.00 -14.48
CA TYR A 342 2.67 3.15 -13.60
C TYR A 342 4.08 3.74 -13.62
N VAL A 343 5.09 2.91 -13.86
CA VAL A 343 6.48 3.35 -13.93
C VAL A 343 6.81 3.97 -15.30
N ASP A 344 6.23 3.45 -16.38
CA ASP A 344 6.53 3.88 -17.75
C ASP A 344 5.72 5.11 -18.17
N ASN A 345 4.48 5.25 -17.70
CA ASN A 345 3.66 6.42 -17.98
C ASN A 345 3.77 7.45 -16.85
N SER A 346 4.55 8.51 -17.07
CA SER A 346 4.78 9.56 -16.08
C SER A 346 3.51 10.34 -15.72
N SER A 347 2.47 10.32 -16.56
CA SER A 347 1.23 11.05 -16.32
C SER A 347 0.56 10.65 -15.00
N TYR A 348 0.65 9.38 -14.58
CA TYR A 348 0.11 8.94 -13.29
C TYR A 348 0.76 9.67 -12.11
N ALA A 349 2.09 9.74 -12.12
CA ALA A 349 2.87 10.38 -11.07
C ALA A 349 2.76 11.90 -11.12
N GLU A 350 2.70 12.48 -12.31
CA GLU A 350 2.49 13.93 -12.52
C GLU A 350 1.10 14.35 -12.02
N THR A 351 0.03 13.70 -12.46
CA THR A 351 -1.33 14.02 -12.00
C THR A 351 -1.48 13.90 -10.48
N LEU A 352 -0.90 12.89 -9.84
CA LEU A 352 -0.97 12.79 -8.38
C LEU A 352 -0.16 13.89 -7.68
N ARG A 353 1.00 14.29 -8.22
CA ARG A 353 1.74 15.45 -7.67
C ARG A 353 0.93 16.73 -7.79
N ASP A 354 0.26 16.95 -8.91
CA ASP A 354 -0.59 18.12 -9.13
C ASP A 354 -1.76 18.13 -8.14
N LEU A 355 -2.39 16.98 -7.86
CA LEU A 355 -3.42 16.85 -6.83
C LEU A 355 -2.89 17.14 -5.42
N ILE A 356 -1.67 16.67 -5.10
CA ILE A 356 -1.01 16.94 -3.81
C ILE A 356 -0.75 18.44 -3.67
N GLU A 357 -0.23 19.09 -4.72
CA GLU A 357 0.00 20.55 -4.72
C GLU A 357 -1.31 21.33 -4.62
N ALA A 358 -2.35 20.91 -5.33
CA ALA A 358 -3.68 21.52 -5.24
C ALA A 358 -4.25 21.43 -3.81
N SER A 359 -4.06 20.28 -3.14
CA SER A 359 -4.43 20.13 -1.73
C SER A 359 -3.73 21.13 -0.80
N HIS A 360 -2.47 21.47 -1.06
CA HIS A 360 -1.77 22.51 -0.30
C HIS A 360 -2.38 23.90 -0.49
N ARG A 361 -3.03 24.17 -1.63
CA ARG A 361 -3.68 25.45 -1.92
C ARG A 361 -5.10 25.55 -1.37
N THR A 362 -5.80 24.42 -1.22
CA THR A 362 -7.19 24.36 -0.74
C THR A 362 -7.33 24.08 0.76
N ALA A 363 -6.24 23.69 1.43
CA ALA A 363 -6.22 23.55 2.89
C ALA A 363 -6.17 24.94 3.55
N PHE A 364 -7.33 25.40 4.03
CA PHE A 364 -7.50 26.65 4.79
C PHE A 364 -7.36 26.44 6.29
#